data_AF-A0A5A7R5L9-F1
#
_entry.id   AF-A0A5A7R5L9-F1
#
_cell.length_a   1.000
_cell.length_b   1.000
_cell.length_c   1.000
_cell.angle_alpha   90.00
_cell.angle_beta   90.00
_cell.angle_gamma   90.00
#
_symmetry.space_group_name_H-M   'P 1'
#
loop_
_entity.id
_entity.type
_entity.pdbx_description
1 polymer ?
#
loop_
_entity_poly.entity_id
_entity_poly.type
_entity_poly.pdbx_seq_one_letter_code
_entity_poly.pdbx_strand_id
1 'polypeptide(L)'
;MLWITIARRSEKPNEMTSTTDHQLSSEVFNVKFFNDVIQTTVTHDPAMASRWISGVTSLYGRYRMVGLDVEWRPNRPSRPDNPAATLQISAGRFCLIYQLIHSPYFPLHLAQFLSCYGHDFVGVGVKSDLEKLWRDHRMGYTAIPVDLRGLAADVYGSTNLKKAGLQELARTVLGTEMEKPKAVKMSAWDNRCLSPEQVRYASVDAFVSFQIGRVLYARAGF
;
A
#
# COMPACT_ATOMS: atom_id res chain seq x y z
N MET A 1 -28.50 -6.07 47.24
CA MET A 1 -27.08 -6.48 47.19
C MET A 1 -26.67 -6.49 45.73
N LEU A 2 -25.53 -5.86 45.43
CA LEU A 2 -25.12 -5.28 44.14
C LEU A 2 -25.23 -6.19 42.90
N TRP A 3 -25.76 -5.61 41.83
CA TRP A 3 -25.46 -6.00 40.45
C TRP A 3 -24.04 -5.52 40.11
N ILE A 4 -23.12 -6.42 39.78
CA ILE A 4 -21.80 -6.07 39.25
C ILE A 4 -21.92 -5.98 37.73
N THR A 5 -22.04 -4.75 37.24
CA THR A 5 -21.83 -4.42 35.83
C THR A 5 -20.34 -4.58 35.52
N ILE A 6 -19.97 -5.64 34.78
CA ILE A 6 -18.63 -5.75 34.21
C ILE A 6 -18.57 -4.73 33.07
N ALA A 7 -17.98 -3.57 33.36
CA ALA A 7 -17.56 -2.62 32.34
C ALA A 7 -16.55 -3.33 31.42
N ARG A 8 -16.92 -3.53 30.15
CA ARG A 8 -15.95 -3.86 29.10
C ARG A 8 -14.94 -2.71 29.07
N ARG A 9 -13.69 -2.98 29.45
CA ARG A 9 -12.57 -2.10 29.17
C ARG A 9 -12.50 -1.89 27.66
N SER A 10 -12.58 -0.65 27.21
CA SER A 10 -12.22 -0.31 25.84
C SER A 10 -10.72 -0.57 25.66
N GLU A 11 -10.37 -1.58 24.87
CA GLU A 11 -9.00 -1.72 24.36
C GLU A 11 -8.71 -0.53 23.42
N LYS A 12 -7.56 0.13 23.61
CA LYS A 12 -7.13 1.23 22.75
C LYS A 12 -6.82 0.68 21.34
N PRO A 13 -7.36 1.24 20.23
CA PRO A 13 -7.25 0.59 18.92
C PRO A 13 -5.88 0.67 18.22
N ASN A 14 -4.85 1.26 18.84
CA ASN A 14 -3.72 1.84 18.10
C ASN A 14 -2.34 1.53 18.70
N GLU A 15 -1.96 0.26 18.78
CA GLU A 15 -0.58 -0.13 19.08
C GLU A 15 0.11 -0.63 17.81
N MET A 16 1.05 0.17 17.31
CA MET A 16 2.01 -0.20 16.27
C MET A 16 3.32 -0.52 16.98
N THR A 17 3.80 -1.74 16.84
CA THR A 17 5.10 -2.15 17.38
C THR A 17 6.14 -2.07 16.28
N SER A 18 7.29 -1.42 16.54
CA SER A 18 8.43 -1.39 15.64
C SER A 18 9.59 -2.21 16.18
N THR A 19 10.32 -2.84 15.28
CA THR A 19 11.65 -3.42 15.55
C THR A 19 12.63 -2.86 14.52
N THR A 20 13.72 -2.27 15.00
CA THR A 20 14.80 -1.76 14.16
C THR A 20 15.91 -2.80 14.10
N ASP A 21 16.29 -3.22 12.90
CA ASP A 21 17.50 -4.01 12.72
C ASP A 21 18.66 -3.05 12.46
N HIS A 22 19.55 -2.81 13.42
CA HIS A 22 20.66 -1.88 13.21
C HIS A 22 21.73 -2.39 12.24
N GLN A 23 21.73 -3.69 11.89
CA GLN A 23 22.60 -4.24 10.86
C GLN A 23 22.08 -4.00 9.44
N LEU A 24 20.82 -3.56 9.28
CA LEU A 24 20.14 -3.43 7.99
C LEU A 24 19.27 -2.17 8.00
N SER A 25 19.39 -1.25 7.03
CA SER A 25 18.63 0.03 7.02
C SER A 25 17.12 -0.15 6.72
N SER A 26 16.42 -0.83 7.62
CA SER A 26 14.99 -1.12 7.56
C SER A 26 14.37 -1.12 8.95
N GLU A 27 13.10 -0.70 8.99
CA GLU A 27 12.26 -0.78 10.17
C GLU A 27 11.05 -1.67 9.85
N VAL A 28 10.73 -2.60 10.75
CA VAL A 28 9.58 -3.49 10.60
C VAL A 28 8.50 -3.09 11.59
N PHE A 29 7.27 -2.92 11.09
CA PHE A 29 6.10 -2.50 11.85
C PHE A 29 5.00 -3.55 11.76
N ASN A 30 4.29 -3.78 12.86
CA ASN A 30 3.02 -4.49 12.85
C ASN A 30 1.88 -3.47 12.86
N VAL A 31 1.28 -3.23 11.70
CA VAL A 31 0.18 -2.27 11.55
C VAL A 31 -1.15 -2.99 11.69
N LYS A 32 -1.90 -2.69 12.75
CA LYS A 32 -3.25 -3.23 12.97
C LYS A 32 -4.27 -2.50 12.08
N PHE A 33 -5.09 -3.26 11.37
CA PHE A 33 -6.24 -2.78 10.61
C PHE A 33 -7.40 -3.78 10.80
N PHE A 34 -8.38 -3.42 11.64
CA PHE A 34 -9.41 -4.35 12.12
C PHE A 34 -8.81 -5.65 12.68
N ASN A 35 -9.17 -6.80 12.11
CA ASN A 35 -8.70 -8.13 12.51
C ASN A 35 -7.40 -8.52 11.79
N ASP A 36 -6.89 -7.65 10.91
CA ASP A 36 -5.64 -7.83 10.22
C ASP A 36 -4.48 -7.12 10.93
N VAL A 37 -3.32 -7.75 10.80
CA VAL A 37 -2.01 -7.25 11.17
C VAL A 37 -1.20 -7.33 9.89
N ILE A 38 -0.80 -6.16 9.41
CA ILE A 38 0.02 -5.98 8.23
C ILE A 38 1.46 -5.88 8.71
N GLN A 39 2.32 -6.80 8.27
CA GLN A 39 3.75 -6.72 8.54
C GLN A 39 4.39 -5.81 7.50
N THR A 40 4.69 -4.59 7.91
CA THR A 40 5.21 -3.54 7.05
C THR A 40 6.72 -3.41 7.21
N THR A 41 7.46 -3.52 6.11
CA THR A 41 8.89 -3.18 6.06
C THR A 41 9.05 -1.81 5.42
N VAL A 42 9.63 -0.86 6.14
CA VAL A 42 10.03 0.45 5.61
C VAL A 42 11.52 0.41 5.32
N THR A 43 11.91 0.75 4.09
CA THR A 43 13.34 0.79 3.72
C THR A 43 13.60 1.71 2.52
N HIS A 44 14.84 2.16 2.39
CA HIS A 44 15.38 2.75 1.18
C HIS A 44 16.51 1.89 0.59
N ASP A 45 16.82 0.74 1.18
CA ASP A 45 17.91 -0.13 0.75
C ASP A 45 17.41 -1.16 -0.29
N PRO A 46 17.95 -1.14 -1.52
CA PRO A 46 17.62 -2.12 -2.55
C PRO A 46 17.86 -3.57 -2.13
N ALA A 47 18.85 -3.86 -1.27
CA ALA A 47 19.10 -5.21 -0.77
C ALA A 47 17.98 -5.69 0.16
N MET A 48 17.44 -4.79 0.98
CA MET A 48 16.26 -5.08 1.81
C MET A 48 15.01 -5.29 0.98
N ALA A 49 14.77 -4.45 -0.03
CA ALA A 49 13.67 -4.66 -0.97
C ALA A 49 13.77 -6.01 -1.69
N SER A 50 14.98 -6.38 -2.13
CA SER A 50 15.25 -7.68 -2.76
C SER A 50 14.93 -8.86 -1.84
N ARG A 51 15.30 -8.76 -0.55
CA ARG A 51 14.99 -9.78 0.45
C ARG A 51 13.50 -9.86 0.74
N TRP A 52 12.84 -8.72 0.86
CA TRP A 52 11.38 -8.68 1.00
C TRP A 52 10.69 -9.38 -0.17
N ILE A 53 11.04 -9.02 -1.42
CA ILE A 53 10.50 -9.63 -2.65
C ILE A 53 10.72 -11.14 -2.65
N SER A 54 11.93 -11.59 -2.33
CA SER A 54 12.25 -13.02 -2.28
C SER A 54 11.40 -13.74 -1.22
N GLY A 55 11.33 -13.17 -0.02
CA GLY A 55 10.59 -13.74 1.11
C GLY A 55 9.11 -13.87 0.82
N VAL A 56 8.48 -12.81 0.29
CA VAL A 56 7.08 -12.92 -0.09
C VAL A 56 6.95 -13.98 -1.19
N THR A 57 7.81 -13.97 -2.23
CA THR A 57 7.69 -14.89 -3.41
C THR A 57 7.75 -16.34 -2.98
N SER A 58 8.58 -16.66 -1.98
CA SER A 58 8.61 -17.99 -1.38
C SER A 58 7.32 -18.38 -0.65
N LEU A 59 6.61 -17.42 -0.05
CA LEU A 59 5.36 -17.67 0.69
C LEU A 59 4.15 -17.87 -0.22
N TYR A 60 4.04 -17.08 -1.29
CA TYR A 60 2.83 -17.03 -2.12
C TYR A 60 3.02 -17.63 -3.53
N GLY A 61 4.23 -18.01 -3.90
CA GLY A 61 4.55 -18.45 -5.26
C GLY A 61 4.47 -17.31 -6.27
N ARG A 62 3.97 -17.60 -7.48
CA ARG A 62 3.71 -16.56 -8.50
C ARG A 62 2.48 -15.75 -8.10
N TYR A 63 2.68 -14.48 -7.77
CA TYR A 63 1.60 -13.53 -7.54
C TYR A 63 0.78 -13.37 -8.79
N ARG A 64 -0.55 -13.42 -8.65
CA ARG A 64 -1.43 -12.80 -9.63
C ARG A 64 -1.71 -11.34 -9.31
N MET A 65 -1.64 -10.94 -8.03
CA MET A 65 -2.14 -9.64 -7.59
C MET A 65 -1.28 -9.02 -6.50
N VAL A 66 -1.02 -7.73 -6.66
CA VAL A 66 -0.21 -6.92 -5.75
C VAL A 66 -0.89 -5.55 -5.58
N GLY A 67 -1.16 -5.15 -4.34
CA GLY A 67 -1.64 -3.80 -4.06
C GLY A 67 -0.52 -2.78 -4.24
N LEU A 68 -0.78 -1.67 -4.93
CA LEU A 68 0.21 -0.64 -5.19
C LEU A 68 -0.37 0.75 -4.97
N ASP A 69 0.43 1.61 -4.34
CA ASP A 69 0.18 3.05 -4.25
C ASP A 69 1.52 3.80 -4.29
N VAL A 70 1.48 5.11 -4.58
CA VAL A 70 2.66 5.97 -4.62
C VAL A 70 2.34 7.31 -3.99
N GLU A 71 3.24 7.78 -3.13
CA GLU A 71 3.09 9.06 -2.44
C GLU A 71 4.26 10.00 -2.74
N TRP A 72 3.97 11.30 -2.77
CA TRP A 72 4.94 12.37 -3.01
C TRP A 72 4.57 13.64 -2.24
N ARG A 73 5.54 14.53 -2.06
CA ARG A 73 5.26 15.86 -1.50
C ARG A 73 4.23 16.58 -2.39
N PRO A 74 3.18 17.20 -1.84
CA PRO A 74 2.19 17.91 -2.66
C PRO A 74 2.81 18.97 -3.59
N ASN A 75 2.40 18.96 -4.85
CA ASN A 75 2.85 19.92 -5.86
C ASN A 75 2.30 21.31 -5.54
N ARG A 76 3.06 22.34 -5.93
CA ARG A 76 2.64 23.75 -5.83
C ARG A 76 2.56 24.31 -7.25
N PRO A 77 1.51 25.09 -7.61
CA PRO A 77 1.26 25.51 -9.00
C PRO A 77 2.44 26.19 -9.72
N SER A 78 3.34 26.84 -8.97
CA SER A 78 4.49 27.57 -9.51
C SER A 78 5.82 26.81 -9.43
N ARG A 79 5.80 25.51 -9.10
CA ARG A 79 7.01 24.69 -8.95
C ARG A 79 6.95 23.46 -9.84
N PRO A 80 8.10 22.91 -10.26
CA PRO A 80 8.15 21.60 -10.86
C PRO A 80 7.46 20.57 -9.97
N ASP A 81 6.88 19.55 -10.60
CA ASP A 81 6.27 18.44 -9.89
C ASP A 81 7.31 17.75 -8.99
N ASN A 82 6.92 17.44 -7.76
CA ASN A 82 7.76 16.64 -6.88
C ASN A 82 7.81 15.20 -7.42
N PRO A 83 8.98 14.55 -7.37
CA PRO A 83 9.10 13.16 -7.80
C PRO A 83 8.28 12.24 -6.89
N ALA A 84 7.90 11.07 -7.40
CA ALA A 84 7.45 9.95 -6.56
C ALA A 84 8.49 9.72 -5.45
N ALA A 85 8.06 9.82 -4.19
CA ALA A 85 8.96 9.79 -3.05
C ALA A 85 8.93 8.45 -2.33
N THR A 86 7.72 7.91 -2.14
CA THR A 86 7.49 6.66 -1.42
C THR A 86 6.58 5.76 -2.26
N LEU A 87 7.00 4.52 -2.48
CA LEU A 87 6.24 3.47 -3.15
C LEU A 87 5.73 2.48 -2.10
N GLN A 88 4.46 2.13 -2.16
CA GLN A 88 3.88 1.07 -1.33
C GLN A 88 3.52 -0.15 -2.18
N ILE A 89 3.91 -1.33 -1.73
CA ILE A 89 3.57 -2.61 -2.36
C ILE A 89 3.02 -3.54 -1.29
N SER A 90 1.87 -4.15 -1.52
CA SER A 90 1.28 -5.13 -0.61
C SER A 90 1.04 -6.46 -1.31
N ALA A 91 1.59 -7.53 -0.73
CA ALA A 91 1.37 -8.92 -1.11
C ALA A 91 0.84 -9.69 0.10
N GLY A 92 -0.44 -10.06 0.08
CA GLY A 92 -1.06 -10.69 1.25
C GLY A 92 -1.14 -9.74 2.43
N ARG A 93 -0.49 -10.13 3.55
CA ARG A 93 -0.37 -9.32 4.78
C ARG A 93 1.02 -8.71 4.95
N PHE A 94 1.85 -8.76 3.92
CA PHE A 94 3.17 -8.14 3.91
C PHE A 94 3.12 -6.88 3.06
N CYS A 95 3.57 -5.77 3.63
CA CYS A 95 3.70 -4.51 2.92
C CYS A 95 5.17 -4.09 2.88
N LEU A 96 5.62 -3.62 1.72
CA LEU A 96 6.87 -2.90 1.55
C LEU A 96 6.55 -1.43 1.33
N ILE A 97 7.14 -0.58 2.14
CA ILE A 97 7.20 0.87 1.92
C ILE A 97 8.64 1.18 1.50
N TYR A 98 8.82 1.48 0.21
CA TYR A 98 10.12 1.77 -0.37
C TYR A 98 10.29 3.27 -0.62
N GLN A 99 11.25 3.88 0.06
CA GLN A 99 11.54 5.32 -0.05
C GLN A 99 12.47 5.60 -1.24
N LEU A 100 11.87 5.76 -2.42
CA LEU A 100 12.50 5.84 -3.75
C LEU A 100 13.66 6.86 -3.82
N ILE A 101 13.42 8.09 -3.37
CA ILE A 101 14.37 9.21 -3.50
C ILE A 101 15.56 9.10 -2.54
N HIS A 102 15.47 8.21 -1.54
CA HIS A 102 16.54 7.95 -0.58
C HIS A 102 17.34 6.70 -0.94
N SER A 103 17.00 6.03 -2.05
CA SER A 103 17.67 4.83 -2.54
C SER A 103 19.12 5.14 -2.94
N PRO A 104 20.13 4.46 -2.37
CA PRO A 104 21.54 4.73 -2.66
C PRO A 104 21.96 4.31 -4.08
N TYR A 105 21.22 3.39 -4.70
CA TYR A 105 21.44 2.93 -6.08
C TYR A 105 20.13 2.39 -6.68
N PHE A 106 20.15 2.07 -7.98
CA PHE A 106 18.97 1.59 -8.68
C PHE A 106 18.52 0.20 -8.16
N PRO A 107 17.26 0.04 -7.71
CA PRO A 107 16.79 -1.22 -7.13
C PRO A 107 16.33 -2.21 -8.22
N LEU A 108 17.30 -2.88 -8.85
CA LEU A 108 17.07 -3.76 -10.01
C LEU A 108 15.97 -4.82 -9.77
N HIS A 109 16.00 -5.54 -8.65
CA HIS A 109 14.98 -6.56 -8.35
C HIS A 109 13.58 -5.96 -8.15
N LEU A 110 13.47 -4.77 -7.56
CA LEU A 110 12.19 -4.07 -7.42
C LEU A 110 11.67 -3.64 -8.80
N ALA A 111 12.54 -3.11 -9.66
CA ALA A 111 12.18 -2.75 -11.02
C ALA A 111 11.72 -3.97 -11.85
N GLN A 112 12.40 -5.11 -11.72
CA GLN A 112 12.00 -6.37 -12.34
C GLN A 112 10.67 -6.89 -11.80
N PHE A 113 10.46 -6.80 -10.49
CA PHE A 113 9.20 -7.18 -9.83
C PHE A 113 8.03 -6.37 -10.36
N LEU A 114 8.20 -5.05 -10.50
CA LEU A 114 7.22 -4.13 -11.07
C LEU A 114 6.97 -4.37 -12.57
N SER A 115 7.92 -4.99 -13.27
CA SER A 115 7.84 -5.25 -14.72
C SER A 115 7.38 -6.67 -15.05
N CYS A 116 7.08 -7.49 -14.05
CA CYS A 116 6.71 -8.89 -14.24
C CYS A 116 5.27 -9.01 -14.78
N TYR A 117 5.12 -9.57 -15.99
CA TYR A 117 3.82 -9.83 -16.62
C TYR A 117 2.89 -10.77 -15.85
N GLY A 118 3.39 -11.46 -14.83
CA GLY A 118 2.54 -12.27 -13.95
C GLY A 118 1.75 -11.46 -12.93
N HIS A 119 2.10 -10.18 -12.71
CA HIS A 119 1.56 -9.37 -11.62
C HIS A 119 0.53 -8.35 -12.13
N ASP A 120 -0.71 -8.47 -11.63
CA ASP A 120 -1.71 -7.41 -11.69
C ASP A 120 -1.49 -6.45 -10.52
N PHE A 121 -1.18 -5.18 -10.82
CA PHE A 121 -1.05 -4.14 -9.82
C PHE A 121 -2.39 -3.46 -9.61
N VAL A 122 -2.99 -3.70 -8.45
CA VAL A 122 -4.34 -3.21 -8.11
C VAL A 122 -4.27 -1.97 -7.23
N GLY A 123 -5.16 -1.02 -7.52
CA GLY A 123 -5.32 0.22 -6.74
C GLY A 123 -6.38 1.13 -7.34
N VAL A 124 -6.63 2.26 -6.69
CA VAL A 124 -7.53 3.31 -7.21
C VAL A 124 -6.68 4.36 -7.91
N GLY A 125 -6.78 4.45 -9.25
CA GLY A 125 -5.92 5.34 -10.02
C GLY A 125 -4.51 4.79 -10.27
N VAL A 126 -4.26 3.51 -9.99
CA VAL A 126 -2.94 2.84 -10.05
C VAL A 126 -2.18 3.03 -11.36
N LYS A 127 -2.89 3.21 -12.48
CA LYS A 127 -2.26 3.54 -13.77
C LYS A 127 -1.46 4.84 -13.69
N SER A 128 -2.03 5.88 -13.07
CA SER A 128 -1.35 7.17 -12.91
C SER A 128 -0.13 7.08 -11.99
N ASP A 129 -0.18 6.21 -10.98
CA ASP A 129 0.94 5.95 -10.08
C ASP A 129 2.08 5.26 -10.81
N LEU A 130 1.78 4.23 -11.62
CA LEU A 130 2.76 3.54 -12.47
C LEU A 130 3.36 4.46 -13.54
N GLU A 131 2.55 5.29 -14.19
CA GLU A 131 3.02 6.31 -15.12
C GLU A 131 3.97 7.30 -14.43
N LYS A 132 3.70 7.65 -13.16
CA LYS A 132 4.57 8.50 -12.36
C LYS A 132 5.88 7.81 -11.98
N LEU A 133 5.84 6.55 -11.55
CA LEU A 133 7.04 5.76 -11.30
C LEU A 133 7.91 5.62 -12.55
N TRP A 134 7.31 5.43 -13.71
CA TRP A 134 8.06 5.34 -14.97
C TRP A 134 8.72 6.67 -15.32
N ARG A 135 7.98 7.77 -15.22
CA ARG A 135 8.49 9.12 -15.52
C ARG A 135 9.64 9.52 -14.59
N ASP A 136 9.51 9.22 -13.30
CA ASP A 136 10.40 9.76 -12.28
C ASP A 136 11.58 8.80 -12.00
N HIS A 137 11.37 7.49 -12.12
CA HIS A 137 12.36 6.46 -11.72
C HIS A 137 12.61 5.37 -12.76
N ARG A 138 11.99 5.43 -13.93
CA ARG A 138 12.11 4.42 -14.99
C ARG A 138 11.72 3.00 -14.54
N MET A 139 10.71 2.90 -13.67
CA MET A 139 10.17 1.62 -13.18
C MET A 139 8.69 1.45 -13.56
N GLY A 140 8.26 0.20 -13.77
CA GLY A 140 6.84 -0.15 -13.91
C GLY A 140 6.21 0.11 -15.29
N TYR A 141 6.99 0.33 -16.34
CA TYR A 141 6.44 0.60 -17.69
C TYR A 141 5.60 -0.56 -18.25
N THR A 142 6.01 -1.81 -17.99
CA THR A 142 5.31 -3.02 -18.45
C THR A 142 4.35 -3.59 -17.40
N ALA A 143 4.14 -2.88 -16.29
CA ALA A 143 3.20 -3.30 -15.26
C ALA A 143 1.78 -3.37 -15.82
N ILE A 144 0.97 -4.29 -15.30
CA ILE A 144 -0.45 -4.41 -15.67
C ILE A 144 -1.27 -3.67 -14.60
N PRO A 145 -1.74 -2.43 -14.86
CA PRO A 145 -2.58 -1.72 -13.92
C PRO A 145 -4.01 -2.29 -13.93
N VAL A 146 -4.56 -2.54 -12.75
CA VAL A 146 -5.96 -2.93 -12.57
C VAL A 146 -6.65 -1.92 -11.66
N ASP A 147 -7.41 -1.03 -12.27
CA ASP A 147 -8.16 -0.02 -11.53
C ASP A 147 -9.40 -0.62 -10.87
N LEU A 148 -9.39 -0.62 -9.53
CA LEU A 148 -10.43 -1.24 -8.72
C LEU A 148 -11.82 -0.61 -8.92
N ARG A 149 -11.89 0.66 -9.37
CA ARG A 149 -13.16 1.35 -9.59
C ARG A 149 -13.95 0.73 -10.73
N GLY A 150 -13.27 0.41 -11.84
CA GLY A 150 -13.86 -0.23 -13.00
C GLY A 150 -14.34 -1.64 -12.64
N LEU A 151 -13.44 -2.44 -12.06
CA LEU A 151 -13.75 -3.80 -11.67
C LEU A 151 -14.90 -3.87 -10.66
N ALA A 152 -14.94 -2.98 -9.67
CA ALA A 152 -16.04 -2.93 -8.70
C ALA A 152 -17.35 -2.52 -9.36
N ALA A 153 -17.33 -1.54 -10.28
CA ALA A 153 -18.54 -1.13 -11.00
C ALA A 153 -19.13 -2.27 -11.81
N ASP A 154 -18.30 -3.09 -12.45
CA ASP A 154 -18.73 -4.21 -13.26
C ASP A 154 -19.26 -5.36 -12.38
N VAL A 155 -18.54 -5.73 -11.31
CA VAL A 155 -18.95 -6.81 -10.38
C VAL A 155 -20.25 -6.50 -9.65
N TYR A 156 -20.49 -5.23 -9.28
CA TYR A 156 -21.69 -4.81 -8.53
C TYR A 156 -22.78 -4.19 -9.40
N GLY A 157 -22.58 -4.07 -10.71
CA GLY A 157 -23.53 -3.41 -11.61
C GLY A 157 -23.81 -1.94 -11.26
N SER A 158 -22.84 -1.23 -10.66
CA SER A 158 -23.01 0.13 -10.14
C SER A 158 -22.00 1.09 -10.75
N THR A 159 -22.43 1.86 -11.74
CA THR A 159 -21.58 2.82 -12.46
C THR A 159 -21.04 3.94 -11.56
N ASN A 160 -21.70 4.23 -10.43
CA ASN A 160 -21.23 5.20 -9.44
C ASN A 160 -19.86 4.82 -8.85
N LEU A 161 -19.55 3.51 -8.77
CA LEU A 161 -18.26 3.05 -8.26
C LEU A 161 -17.08 3.42 -9.17
N LYS A 162 -17.31 3.78 -10.44
CA LYS A 162 -16.27 4.32 -11.34
C LYS A 162 -15.67 5.63 -10.85
N LYS A 163 -16.37 6.34 -9.94
CA LYS A 163 -15.92 7.59 -9.31
C LYS A 163 -15.54 7.43 -7.83
N ALA A 164 -15.64 6.21 -7.29
CA ALA A 164 -15.37 5.95 -5.89
C ALA A 164 -13.88 6.12 -5.55
N GLY A 165 -13.61 6.66 -4.36
CA GLY A 165 -12.29 6.60 -3.76
C GLY A 165 -12.07 5.26 -3.04
N LEU A 166 -10.83 5.01 -2.60
CA LEU A 166 -10.49 3.77 -1.89
C LEU A 166 -11.35 3.54 -0.63
N GLN A 167 -11.68 4.61 0.12
CA GLN A 167 -12.54 4.51 1.30
C GLN A 167 -13.94 3.96 0.97
N GLU A 168 -14.53 4.46 -0.11
CA GLU A 168 -15.85 4.03 -0.58
C GLU A 168 -15.83 2.58 -1.06
N LEU A 169 -14.76 2.17 -1.76
CA LEU A 169 -14.58 0.79 -2.19
C LEU A 169 -14.32 -0.14 -1.00
N ALA A 170 -13.56 0.28 0.01
CA ALA A 170 -13.32 -0.51 1.22
C ALA A 170 -14.65 -0.78 1.95
N ARG A 171 -15.47 0.25 2.12
CA ARG A 171 -16.80 0.13 2.73
C ARG A 171 -17.73 -0.78 1.91
N THR A 172 -17.75 -0.61 0.60
CA THR A 172 -18.65 -1.37 -0.30
C THR A 172 -18.23 -2.82 -0.46
N VAL A 173 -16.93 -3.08 -0.60
CA VAL A 173 -16.40 -4.40 -0.97
C VAL A 173 -16.02 -5.24 0.25
N LEU A 174 -15.42 -4.62 1.26
CA LEU A 174 -14.92 -5.31 2.45
C LEU A 174 -15.84 -5.11 3.67
N GLY A 175 -16.77 -4.15 3.62
CA GLY A 175 -17.57 -3.77 4.80
C GLY A 175 -16.75 -3.08 5.89
N THR A 176 -15.57 -2.54 5.54
CA THR A 176 -14.65 -1.92 6.51
C THR A 176 -14.55 -0.42 6.30
N GLU A 177 -14.64 0.34 7.39
CA GLU A 177 -14.37 1.78 7.40
C GLU A 177 -12.87 2.06 7.47
N MET A 178 -12.37 2.96 6.62
CA MET A 178 -10.98 3.40 6.69
C MET A 178 -10.88 4.92 6.67
N GLU A 179 -10.04 5.46 7.54
CA GLU A 179 -9.76 6.89 7.56
C GLU A 179 -8.57 7.21 6.65
N LYS A 180 -8.69 8.29 5.89
CA LYS A 180 -7.59 8.88 5.12
C LYS A 180 -7.39 10.33 5.53
N PRO A 181 -6.75 10.59 6.70
CA PRO A 181 -6.58 11.94 7.20
C PRO A 181 -5.86 12.82 6.19
N LYS A 182 -6.49 13.91 5.78
CA LYS A 182 -5.93 14.85 4.80
C LYS A 182 -4.55 15.38 5.23
N ALA A 183 -4.35 15.56 6.54
CA ALA A 183 -3.07 15.98 7.10
C ALA A 183 -1.92 15.00 6.80
N VAL A 184 -2.18 13.69 6.84
CA VAL A 184 -1.19 12.65 6.50
C VAL A 184 -1.03 12.56 4.99
N LYS A 185 -2.14 12.52 4.24
CA LYS A 185 -2.11 12.48 2.76
C LYS A 185 -1.30 13.64 2.17
N MET A 186 -1.44 14.84 2.72
CA MET A 186 -0.77 16.06 2.25
C MET A 186 0.56 16.35 2.96
N SER A 187 1.13 15.36 3.66
CA SER A 187 2.36 15.52 4.43
C SER A 187 3.63 15.44 3.57
N ALA A 188 4.79 15.58 4.21
CA ALA A 188 6.09 15.48 3.56
C ALA A 188 6.51 14.01 3.38
N TRP A 189 6.01 13.37 2.33
CA TRP A 189 6.34 11.97 1.95
C TRP A 189 7.77 11.77 1.44
N ASP A 190 8.51 12.86 1.24
CA ASP A 190 9.92 12.91 0.88
C ASP A 190 10.85 12.95 2.11
N ASN A 191 10.30 12.96 3.32
CA ASN A 191 11.11 12.90 4.53
C ASN A 191 11.90 11.57 4.61
N ARG A 192 13.13 11.66 5.14
CA ARG A 192 14.01 10.49 5.30
C ARG A 192 13.48 9.49 6.33
N CYS A 193 12.80 9.98 7.36
CA CYS A 193 12.10 9.16 8.33
C CYS A 193 10.60 9.44 8.21
N LEU A 194 9.81 8.41 7.91
CA LEU A 194 8.36 8.52 7.87
C LEU A 194 7.80 8.47 9.30
N SER A 195 6.76 9.23 9.57
CA SER A 195 6.06 9.16 10.85
C SER A 195 5.28 7.84 10.97
N PRO A 196 4.97 7.38 12.20
CA PRO A 196 4.08 6.23 12.39
C PRO A 196 2.73 6.39 11.66
N GLU A 197 2.18 7.60 11.61
CA GLU A 197 0.93 7.87 10.89
C GLU A 197 1.10 7.69 9.37
N GLN A 198 2.21 8.15 8.79
CA GLN A 198 2.55 7.93 7.38
C GLN A 198 2.73 6.43 7.09
N VAL A 199 3.46 5.70 7.95
CA VAL A 199 3.65 4.25 7.82
C VAL A 199 2.32 3.51 7.85
N ARG A 200 1.45 3.83 8.82
CA ARG A 200 0.10 3.23 8.91
C ARG A 200 -0.72 3.51 7.66
N TYR A 201 -0.79 4.78 7.25
CA TYR A 201 -1.57 5.23 6.10
C TYR A 201 -1.14 4.48 4.83
N ALA A 202 0.17 4.52 4.53
CA ALA A 202 0.78 3.87 3.38
C ALA A 202 0.57 2.35 3.38
N SER A 203 0.71 1.71 4.55
CA SER A 203 0.50 0.26 4.69
C SER A 203 -0.94 -0.13 4.42
N VAL A 204 -1.89 0.61 5.00
CA VAL A 204 -3.32 0.31 4.87
C VAL A 204 -3.80 0.57 3.45
N ASP A 205 -3.33 1.62 2.77
CA ASP A 205 -3.74 1.92 1.39
C ASP A 205 -3.38 0.80 0.41
N ALA A 206 -2.13 0.33 0.43
CA ALA A 206 -1.70 -0.78 -0.41
C ALA A 206 -2.38 -2.10 -0.01
N PHE A 207 -2.49 -2.37 1.30
CA PHE A 207 -3.15 -3.57 1.81
C PHE A 207 -4.63 -3.65 1.41
N VAL A 208 -5.38 -2.58 1.65
CA VAL A 208 -6.82 -2.53 1.33
C VAL A 208 -7.03 -2.64 -0.18
N SER A 209 -6.16 -2.03 -0.99
CA SER A 209 -6.20 -2.20 -2.45
C SER A 209 -6.05 -3.66 -2.87
N PHE A 210 -5.08 -4.38 -2.29
CA PHE A 210 -4.92 -5.82 -2.49
C PHE A 210 -6.16 -6.62 -2.03
N GLN A 211 -6.71 -6.32 -0.84
CA GLN A 211 -7.86 -7.03 -0.29
C GLN A 211 -9.13 -6.85 -1.14
N ILE A 212 -9.41 -5.62 -1.59
CA ILE A 212 -10.51 -5.30 -2.49
C ILE A 212 -10.33 -6.07 -3.81
N GLY A 213 -9.14 -5.99 -4.40
CA GLY A 213 -8.81 -6.74 -5.61
C GLY A 213 -9.12 -8.22 -5.45
N ARG A 214 -8.64 -8.86 -4.37
CA ARG A 214 -8.85 -10.28 -4.10
C ARG A 214 -10.33 -10.64 -4.05
N VAL A 215 -11.15 -9.85 -3.35
CA VAL A 215 -12.60 -10.09 -3.25
C VAL A 215 -13.29 -9.91 -4.60
N LEU A 216 -12.90 -8.89 -5.37
CA LEU A 216 -13.49 -8.65 -6.69
C LEU A 216 -13.13 -9.74 -7.70
N TYR A 217 -11.88 -10.20 -7.73
CA TYR A 217 -11.46 -11.29 -8.61
C TYR A 217 -12.23 -12.58 -8.30
N ALA A 218 -12.36 -12.93 -7.02
CA ALA A 218 -13.13 -14.08 -6.60
C ALA A 218 -14.60 -14.02 -7.03
N ARG A 219 -15.21 -12.82 -7.04
CA ARG A 219 -16.59 -12.61 -7.49
C ARG A 219 -16.74 -12.59 -9.01
N ALA A 220 -15.72 -12.12 -9.72
CA ALA A 220 -15.70 -12.08 -11.18
C ALA A 220 -15.33 -13.44 -11.82
N GLY A 221 -14.83 -14.40 -11.03
CA GLY A 221 -14.49 -15.75 -11.50
C GLY A 221 -13.10 -15.88 -12.11
N PHE A 222 -12.14 -15.04 -11.69
CA PHE A 222 -10.73 -15.08 -12.12
C PHE A 222 -9.83 -15.95 -11.23
#